data_AF-O67892-F1
#
_entry.id   AF-O67892-F1
#
_cell.length_a   1.000
_cell.length_b   1.000
_cell.length_c   1.000
_cell.angle_alpha   90.00
_cell.angle_beta   90.00
_cell.angle_gamma   90.00
#
_symmetry.space_group_name_H-M   'P 1'
#
loop_
_entity.id
_entity.type
_entity.pdbx_description
1 polymer ?
#
loop_
_entity_poly.entity_id
_entity_poly.type
_entity_poly.pdbx_seq_one_letter_code
_entity_poly.pdbx_strand_id
1 'polypeptide(L)'
;MASLNIIYFMRLYGIPSEDRAEEIANNIKEGEWVFVDRQENKKEFLSAEEAREKFKELINQVRSWKEQMSTLSKYAIFIFVDDTQNPKAIKVYDTSSLGCSTSLVPERWRLYRKEMEGEFNDN
;
A
#
# COMPACT_ATOMS: atom_id res chain seq x y z
N MET A 1 0.08 -22.83 26.78
CA MET A 1 -0.88 -22.05 25.98
C MET A 1 -0.39 -22.08 24.55
N ALA A 2 -1.05 -22.82 23.66
CA ALA A 2 -0.81 -22.61 22.23
C ALA A 2 -1.53 -21.31 21.89
N SER A 3 -0.77 -20.22 21.77
CA SER A 3 -1.29 -18.99 21.17
C SER A 3 -1.72 -19.38 19.76
N LEU A 4 -3.03 -19.46 19.55
CA LEU A 4 -3.61 -19.54 18.22
C LEU A 4 -3.14 -18.26 17.52
N ASN A 5 -2.03 -18.34 16.78
CA ASN A 5 -1.71 -17.36 15.76
C ASN A 5 -2.81 -17.53 14.70
N ILE A 6 -3.96 -16.90 14.95
CA ILE A 6 -4.93 -16.61 13.92
C ILE A 6 -4.15 -15.70 12.97
N ILE A 7 -3.57 -16.31 11.94
CA ILE A 7 -3.03 -15.57 10.80
C ILE A 7 -4.25 -14.86 10.23
N TYR A 8 -4.44 -13.60 10.63
CA TYR A 8 -5.45 -12.75 10.03
C TYR A 8 -5.05 -12.60 8.56
N PHE A 9 -5.72 -13.34 7.68
CA PHE A 9 -5.62 -13.10 6.25
C PHE A 9 -6.34 -11.78 5.97
N MET A 10 -5.61 -10.69 6.07
CA MET A 10 -6.11 -9.37 5.75
C MET A 10 -6.46 -9.31 4.26
N ARG A 11 -7.72 -9.06 3.95
CA ARG A 11 -8.16 -8.83 2.56
C ARG A 11 -7.75 -7.43 2.17
N LEU A 12 -7.07 -7.31 1.04
CA LEU A 12 -6.76 -6.03 0.43
C LEU A 12 -7.68 -5.81 -0.78
N TYR A 13 -8.30 -4.63 -0.83
CA TYR A 13 -9.16 -4.21 -1.92
C TYR A 13 -8.39 -3.31 -2.87
N GLY A 14 -8.49 -3.61 -4.17
CA GLY A 14 -7.91 -2.77 -5.21
C GLY A 14 -8.68 -1.46 -5.37
N ILE A 15 -7.96 -0.34 -5.38
CA ILE A 15 -8.50 1.00 -5.56
C ILE A 15 -8.20 1.47 -6.99
N PRO A 16 -9.20 1.48 -7.90
CA PRO A 16 -8.97 1.82 -9.31
C PRO A 16 -8.88 3.32 -9.57
N SER A 17 -9.32 4.16 -8.62
CA SER A 17 -9.41 5.62 -8.76
C SER A 17 -8.46 6.31 -7.78
N GLU A 18 -7.60 7.17 -8.30
CA GLU A 18 -6.67 7.99 -7.51
C GLU A 18 -7.44 8.95 -6.58
N ASP A 19 -8.53 9.55 -7.04
CA ASP A 19 -9.37 10.43 -6.20
C ASP A 19 -9.94 9.66 -5.00
N ARG A 20 -10.38 8.40 -5.20
CA ARG A 20 -10.81 7.54 -4.09
C ARG A 20 -9.65 7.18 -3.17
N ALA A 21 -8.43 7.03 -3.69
CA ALA A 21 -7.25 6.80 -2.86
C ALA A 21 -6.91 8.04 -2.01
N GLU A 22 -7.11 9.26 -2.52
CA GLU A 22 -6.94 10.50 -1.75
C GLU A 22 -7.93 10.61 -0.60
N GLU A 23 -9.20 10.22 -0.81
CA GLU A 23 -10.19 10.13 0.27
C GLU A 23 -9.75 9.15 1.36
N ILE A 24 -9.22 7.99 0.97
CA ILE A 24 -8.68 6.99 1.90
C ILE A 24 -7.48 7.55 2.66
N ALA A 25 -6.60 8.31 2.00
CA ALA A 25 -5.47 8.95 2.66
C ALA A 25 -5.94 9.87 3.79
N ASN A 26 -7.03 10.63 3.60
CA ASN A 26 -7.58 11.48 4.66
C ASN A 26 -8.20 10.68 5.82
N ASN A 27 -8.48 9.39 5.63
CA ASN A 27 -9.02 8.50 6.67
C ASN A 27 -7.94 7.83 7.54
N ILE A 28 -6.65 7.97 7.19
CA ILE A 28 -5.54 7.48 8.01
C ILE A 28 -5.62 8.09 9.42
N LYS A 29 -5.76 7.21 10.42
CA LYS A 29 -5.91 7.57 11.83
C LYS A 29 -4.57 7.74 12.52
N GLU A 30 -4.64 8.41 13.65
CA GLU A 30 -3.52 8.64 14.57
C GLU A 30 -2.82 7.35 15.00
N GLY A 31 -1.54 7.48 15.33
CA GLY A 31 -0.66 6.39 15.75
C GLY A 31 0.60 6.27 14.90
N GLU A 32 1.38 5.23 15.20
CA GLU A 32 2.64 4.95 14.52
C GLU A 32 2.41 4.08 13.27
N TRP A 33 2.99 4.54 12.18
CA TRP A 33 2.95 3.89 10.88
C TRP A 33 4.36 3.49 10.45
N VAL A 34 4.43 2.50 9.58
CA VAL A 34 5.68 1.99 9.01
C VAL A 34 5.55 2.05 7.51
N PHE A 35 6.49 2.75 6.87
CA PHE A 35 6.66 2.75 5.43
C PHE A 35 7.82 1.84 5.05
N VAL A 36 7.63 1.02 4.04
CA VAL A 36 8.66 0.14 3.47
C VAL A 36 8.72 0.38 1.97
N ASP A 37 9.91 0.73 1.49
CA ASP A 37 10.27 0.67 0.08
C ASP A 37 11.10 -0.59 -0.15
N ARG A 38 10.51 -1.57 -0.84
CA ARG A 38 11.20 -2.84 -1.13
C ARG A 38 12.27 -2.71 -2.19
N GLN A 39 12.15 -1.74 -3.09
CA GLN A 39 13.13 -1.51 -4.14
C GLN A 39 14.41 -0.88 -3.58
N GLU A 40 14.26 0.05 -2.64
CA GLU A 40 15.39 0.70 -1.95
C GLU A 40 15.83 -0.05 -0.67
N ASN A 41 15.12 -1.12 -0.29
CA ASN A 41 15.27 -1.81 0.98
C ASN A 41 15.25 -0.84 2.18
N LYS A 42 14.33 0.13 2.13
CA LYS A 42 14.19 1.21 3.10
C LYS A 42 12.99 0.96 3.99
N LYS A 43 13.14 1.24 5.29
CA LYS A 43 12.07 1.18 6.27
C LYS A 43 12.09 2.44 7.13
N GLU A 44 10.94 3.09 7.25
CA GLU A 44 10.76 4.35 7.97
C GLU A 44 9.58 4.25 8.93
N PHE A 45 9.72 4.85 10.11
CA PHE A 45 8.64 5.00 11.07
C PHE A 45 8.09 6.40 10.93
N LEU A 46 6.77 6.49 10.73
CA LEU A 46 6.05 7.70 10.42
C LEU A 46 4.98 7.94 11.47
N SER A 47 4.75 9.21 11.80
CA SER A 47 3.49 9.64 12.41
C SER A 47 2.33 9.46 11.42
N ALA A 48 1.10 9.58 11.91
CA ALA A 48 -0.08 9.53 11.04
C ALA A 48 -0.09 10.66 10.01
N GLU A 49 0.40 11.85 10.36
CA GLU A 49 0.52 12.97 9.42
C GLU A 49 1.51 12.67 8.30
N GLU A 50 2.72 12.22 8.65
CA GLU A 50 3.73 11.83 7.67
C GLU A 50 3.26 10.65 6.81
N ALA A 51 2.51 9.69 7.39
CA ALA A 51 1.91 8.59 6.64
C ALA A 51 0.86 9.07 5.63
N ARG A 52 0.05 10.07 6.00
CA ARG A 52 -0.92 10.71 5.09
C ARG A 52 -0.23 11.37 3.91
N GLU A 53 0.81 12.15 4.18
CA GLU A 53 1.59 12.82 3.15
C GLU A 53 2.31 11.81 2.25
N LYS A 54 2.97 10.81 2.86
CA LYS A 54 3.64 9.73 2.12
C LYS A 54 2.66 9.00 1.20
N PHE A 55 1.46 8.68 1.66
CA PHE A 55 0.48 8.00 0.80
C PHE A 55 0.01 8.89 -0.35
N LYS A 56 -0.19 10.20 -0.11
CA LYS A 56 -0.50 11.16 -1.19
C LYS A 56 0.63 11.28 -2.22
N GLU A 57 1.89 11.23 -1.80
CA GLU A 57 3.04 11.15 -2.71
C GLU A 57 2.95 9.90 -3.61
N LEU A 58 2.64 8.73 -3.04
CA LEU A 58 2.48 7.49 -3.80
C LEU A 58 1.32 7.55 -4.79
N ILE A 59 0.20 8.18 -4.42
CA ILE A 59 -0.94 8.38 -5.32
C ILE A 59 -0.54 9.24 -6.53
N ASN A 60 0.17 10.34 -6.29
CA ASN A 60 0.67 11.20 -7.37
C ASN A 60 1.66 10.47 -8.28
N GLN A 61 2.49 9.60 -7.73
CA GLN A 61 3.41 8.76 -8.50
C GLN A 61 2.63 7.80 -9.43
N VAL A 62 1.58 7.15 -8.91
CA VAL A 62 0.69 6.29 -9.71
C VAL A 62 -0.01 7.08 -10.82
N ARG A 63 -0.50 8.28 -10.51
CA ARG A 63 -1.12 9.20 -11.49
C ARG A 63 -0.14 9.52 -12.62
N SER A 64 1.11 9.86 -12.26
CA SER A 64 2.17 10.14 -13.23
C SER A 64 2.46 8.95 -14.15
N TRP A 65 2.50 7.72 -13.61
CA TRP A 65 2.66 6.52 -14.45
C TRP A 65 1.52 6.33 -15.44
N LYS A 66 0.28 6.50 -15.01
CA LYS A 66 -0.91 6.39 -15.89
C LYS A 66 -0.92 7.46 -16.98
N GLU A 67 -0.41 8.65 -16.69
CA GLU A 67 -0.31 9.74 -17.67
C GLU A 67 0.83 9.51 -18.68
N GLN A 68 1.99 9.02 -18.22
CA GLN A 68 3.18 8.80 -19.05
C GLN A 68 3.06 7.55 -19.93
N MET A 69 2.36 6.52 -19.45
CA MET A 69 2.25 5.23 -20.15
C MET A 69 0.86 5.09 -20.79
N SER A 70 0.75 5.55 -22.04
CA SER A 70 -0.50 5.50 -22.82
C SER A 70 -1.10 4.09 -23.00
N THR A 71 -0.27 3.05 -22.84
CA THR A 71 -0.70 1.65 -22.91
C THR A 71 -1.36 1.15 -21.62
N LEU A 72 -1.23 1.88 -20.52
CA LEU A 72 -1.90 1.51 -19.27
C LEU A 72 -3.38 1.82 -19.36
N SER A 73 -4.19 0.84 -19.00
CA SER A 73 -5.61 1.09 -18.76
C SER A 73 -5.76 2.13 -17.66
N LYS A 74 -6.69 3.08 -17.83
CA LYS A 74 -7.07 4.02 -16.75
C LYS A 74 -7.52 3.28 -15.48
N TYR A 75 -8.05 2.07 -15.65
CA TYR A 75 -8.51 1.19 -14.58
C TYR A 75 -7.42 0.26 -14.03
N ALA A 76 -6.16 0.39 -14.46
CA ALA A 76 -5.06 -0.34 -13.87
C ALA A 76 -4.98 -0.03 -12.36
N ILE A 77 -5.01 -1.08 -11.55
CA ILE A 77 -5.01 -0.98 -10.09
C ILE A 77 -3.58 -1.16 -9.60
N PHE A 78 -3.04 -0.12 -8.97
CA PHE A 78 -1.73 -0.17 -8.31
C PHE A 78 -1.85 -0.09 -6.79
N ILE A 79 -2.94 0.48 -6.28
CA ILE A 79 -3.13 0.75 -4.85
C ILE A 79 -4.11 -0.28 -4.29
N PHE A 80 -3.72 -0.90 -3.19
CA PHE A 80 -4.50 -1.90 -2.48
C PHE A 80 -4.58 -1.53 -1.01
N VAL A 81 -5.77 -1.57 -0.42
CA VAL A 81 -6.02 -1.11 0.96
C VAL A 81 -6.85 -2.13 1.71
N ASP A 82 -6.59 -2.33 2.99
CA ASP A 82 -7.35 -3.26 3.84
C ASP A 82 -8.77 -2.80 4.16
N ASP A 83 -8.95 -1.51 4.45
CA ASP A 83 -10.23 -0.88 4.74
C ASP A 83 -10.26 0.55 4.19
N THR A 84 -11.29 0.90 3.43
CA THR A 84 -11.42 2.24 2.82
C THR A 84 -11.88 3.33 3.80
N GLN A 85 -12.46 2.95 4.94
CA GLN A 85 -12.97 3.87 5.96
C GLN A 85 -11.98 4.05 7.12
N ASN A 86 -11.19 3.01 7.39
CA ASN A 86 -10.17 3.03 8.44
C ASN A 86 -8.94 2.24 7.97
N PRO A 87 -8.18 2.77 7.00
CA PRO A 87 -7.03 2.05 6.46
C PRO A 87 -6.02 1.79 7.58
N LYS A 88 -5.54 0.56 7.66
CA LYS A 88 -4.43 0.16 8.54
C LYS A 88 -3.26 -0.42 7.74
N ALA A 89 -3.49 -0.84 6.52
CA ALA A 89 -2.47 -1.33 5.62
C ALA A 89 -2.78 -1.00 4.17
N ILE A 90 -1.74 -0.53 3.48
CA ILE A 90 -1.77 -0.10 2.10
C ILE A 90 -0.57 -0.75 1.41
N LYS A 91 -0.82 -1.35 0.25
CA LYS A 91 0.20 -1.84 -0.67
C LYS A 91 0.10 -1.07 -1.97
N VAL A 92 1.25 -0.67 -2.50
CA VAL A 92 1.33 -0.01 -3.80
C VAL A 92 2.31 -0.78 -4.68
N TYR A 93 1.80 -1.28 -5.79
CA TYR A 93 2.58 -1.96 -6.82
C TYR A 93 3.05 -0.93 -7.85
N ASP A 94 4.17 -1.21 -8.50
CA ASP A 94 4.63 -0.39 -9.61
C ASP A 94 4.29 -1.01 -10.97
N THR A 95 4.74 -0.38 -12.05
CA THR A 95 4.47 -0.83 -13.42
C THR A 95 5.19 -2.13 -13.79
N SER A 96 6.18 -2.57 -13.01
CA SER A 96 6.79 -3.90 -13.18
C SER A 96 5.81 -5.02 -12.85
N SER A 97 4.79 -4.73 -12.03
CA SER A 97 3.73 -5.68 -11.67
C SER A 97 2.80 -6.08 -12.82
N LEU A 98 2.86 -5.38 -13.95
CA LEU A 98 2.04 -5.65 -15.12
C LEU A 98 2.63 -6.73 -16.04
N GLY A 99 3.86 -7.19 -15.77
CA GLY A 99 4.48 -8.27 -16.52
C GLY A 99 3.78 -9.62 -16.30
N CYS A 100 3.84 -10.51 -17.29
CA CYS A 100 3.37 -11.90 -17.20
C CYS A 100 4.26 -12.77 -16.30
N SER A 101 4.65 -12.32 -15.11
CA SER A 101 5.40 -13.16 -14.18
C SER A 101 4.50 -14.28 -13.64
N THR A 102 5.07 -15.48 -13.50
CA THR A 102 4.43 -16.61 -12.83
C THR A 102 4.40 -16.45 -11.31
N SER A 103 5.21 -15.55 -10.77
CA SER A 103 5.19 -15.12 -9.38
C SER A 103 4.34 -13.87 -9.22
N LEU A 104 3.64 -13.75 -8.09
CA LEU A 104 3.08 -12.47 -7.66
C LEU A 104 4.24 -11.48 -7.57
N VAL A 105 4.24 -10.46 -8.44
CA VAL A 105 5.21 -9.37 -8.33
C VAL A 105 5.01 -8.77 -6.94
N PRO A 106 6.06 -8.66 -6.11
CA PRO A 106 5.91 -8.07 -4.79
C PRO A 106 5.46 -6.61 -4.93
N GLU A 107 4.71 -6.11 -3.96
CA GLU A 107 4.44 -4.67 -3.90
C GLU A 107 5.76 -3.89 -3.83
N ARG A 108 5.82 -2.72 -4.48
CA ARG A 108 6.98 -1.85 -4.38
C ARG A 108 7.02 -1.16 -3.03
N TRP A 109 5.89 -0.59 -2.64
CA TRP A 109 5.74 0.12 -1.39
C TRP A 109 4.68 -0.51 -0.51
N ARG A 110 4.92 -0.42 0.79
CA ARG A 110 4.00 -0.86 1.82
C ARG A 110 3.91 0.23 2.89
N LEU A 111 2.71 0.57 3.31
CA LEU A 111 2.45 1.49 4.41
C LEU A 111 1.45 0.83 5.37
N TYR A 112 1.80 0.64 6.63
CA TYR A 112 0.94 -0.07 7.57
C TYR A 112 1.11 0.42 9.01
N ARG A 113 0.11 0.21 9.88
CA ARG A 113 0.23 0.52 11.31
C ARG A 113 1.27 -0.37 11.94
N LYS A 114 2.11 0.18 12.81
CA LYS A 114 3.19 -0.56 13.51
C LYS A 114 2.70 -1.82 14.23
N GLU A 115 1.48 -1.82 14.75
CA GLU A 115 0.86 -3.00 15.38
C GLU A 115 0.71 -4.20 14.42
N MET A 116 0.67 -3.96 13.12
CA MET A 116 0.55 -4.98 12.07
C MET A 116 1.91 -5.51 11.60
N GLU A 117 3.02 -5.03 12.17
CA GLU A 117 4.36 -5.45 11.75
C GLU A 117 4.56 -6.97 11.80
N GLY A 118 3.92 -7.66 12.76
CA GLY A 118 3.95 -9.12 12.84
C GLY A 118 3.28 -9.83 11.66
N GLU A 119 2.27 -9.22 11.02
CA GLU A 119 1.60 -9.78 9.82
C GLU A 119 2.42 -9.57 8.55
N PHE A 120 3.39 -8.66 8.61
CA PHE A 120 4.23 -8.24 7.50
C PHE A 120 5.68 -8.67 7.64
N ASN A 121 6.03 -9.40 8.71
CA ASN A 121 7.34 -10.03 8.83
C ASN A 121 7.47 -11.08 7.73
N ASP A 122 8.19 -10.69 6.68
CA ASP A 122 8.67 -11.58 5.63
C ASP A 122 9.84 -12.42 6.18
N ASN A 123 9.56 -13.29 7.16
CA ASN A 123 10.47 -14.35 7.61
C ASN A 123 10.06 -15.69 7.00
#